data_AF-S4P103-F1
#
_entry.id   AF-S4P103-F1
#
_cell.length_a   1.000
_cell.length_b   1.000
_cell.length_c   1.000
_cell.angle_alpha   90.00
_cell.angle_beta   90.00
_cell.angle_gamma   90.00
#
_symmetry.space_group_name_H-M   'P 1'
#
loop_
_entity.id
_entity.type
_entity.pdbx_description
1 polymer ?
#
loop_
_entity_poly.entity_id
_entity_poly.type
_entity_poly.pdbx_seq_one_letter_code
_entity_poly.pdbx_strand_id
1 'polypeptide(L)' 'IYPCGVCHKEVHDNDQAILCESGCNFWFHRGCTGLTEPAFQLLTAEVYAEWVCDKCLHSKNIPLVKFKP' A
#
# COMPACT_ATOMS: atom_id res chain seq x y z
N ILE A 1 -16.10 4.92 2.65
CA ILE A 1 -15.80 4.64 1.23
C ILE A 1 -14.36 5.04 0.97
N TYR A 2 -13.50 4.07 0.71
CA TYR A 2 -12.09 4.31 0.36
C TYR A 2 -11.87 3.95 -1.12
N PRO A 3 -11.67 4.93 -2.03
CA PRO A 3 -11.44 4.62 -3.43
C PRO A 3 -10.03 4.10 -3.65
N CYS A 4 -9.90 3.01 -4.42
CA CYS A 4 -8.61 2.47 -4.83
C CYS A 4 -7.82 3.51 -5.64
N GLY A 5 -6.56 3.73 -5.28
CA GLY A 5 -5.69 4.70 -5.95
C GLY A 5 -5.30 4.34 -7.39
N VAL A 6 -5.73 3.18 -7.91
CA VAL A 6 -5.51 2.73 -9.30
C VAL A 6 -6.82 2.63 -10.08
N CYS A 7 -7.78 1.82 -9.62
CA CYS A 7 -8.99 1.54 -10.39
C CYS A 7 -10.19 2.44 -10.02
N HIS A 8 -10.03 3.28 -8.99
CA HIS A 8 -11.06 4.19 -8.46
C HIS A 8 -12.35 3.53 -7.95
N LYS A 9 -12.42 2.19 -7.94
CA LYS A 9 -13.51 1.44 -7.30
C LYS A 9 -13.31 1.45 -5.79
N GLU A 10 -14.41 1.25 -5.06
CA GLU A 10 -14.38 1.12 -3.61
C GLU A 10 -13.53 -0.09 -3.18
N VAL A 11 -12.72 0.13 -2.15
CA VAL A 11 -12.02 -0.90 -1.38
C VAL A 11 -12.87 -1.24 -0.17
N HIS A 12 -13.26 -2.51 -0.06
CA HIS A 12 -14.05 -3.04 1.05
C HIS A 12 -13.15 -3.71 2.10
N ASP A 13 -13.65 -3.88 3.32
CA ASP A 13 -12.90 -4.50 4.42
C ASP A 13 -12.49 -5.95 4.15
N ASN A 14 -13.25 -6.66 3.30
CA ASN A 14 -12.95 -8.05 2.90
C ASN A 14 -12.04 -8.13 1.66
N ASP A 15 -11.67 -7.00 1.07
CA ASP A 15 -10.72 -6.98 -0.05
C ASP A 15 -9.29 -7.17 0.47
N GLN A 16 -8.46 -7.87 -0.31
CA GLN A 16 -7.03 -7.78 -0.12
C GLN A 16 -6.57 -6.41 -0.60
N ALA A 17 -6.31 -5.51 0.34
CA ALA A 17 -5.89 -4.15 0.05
C ALA A 17 -4.75 -3.70 0.95
N ILE A 18 -3.98 -2.75 0.45
CA ILE A 18 -2.80 -2.20 1.12
C ILE A 18 -2.81 -0.68 1.09
N LEU A 19 -2.37 -0.05 2.18
CA LEU A 19 -2.33 1.40 2.34
C LEU A 19 -0.96 1.95 1.94
N CYS A 20 -0.93 3.02 1.17
CA CYS A 20 0.28 3.80 0.91
C CYS A 20 0.55 4.77 2.09
N GLU A 21 0.93 4.22 3.24
CA GLU A 21 1.05 4.91 4.55
C GLU A 21 2.08 6.03 4.51
N SER A 22 3.27 5.72 4.00
CA SER A 22 4.38 6.66 3.87
C SER A 22 4.19 7.73 2.78
N GLY A 23 3.12 7.64 1.97
CA GLY A 23 2.99 8.38 0.72
C GLY A 23 1.71 9.20 0.60
N CYS A 24 0.68 8.64 -0.03
CA CYS A 24 -0.55 9.36 -0.37
C CYS A 24 -1.74 9.04 0.53
N ASN A 25 -1.62 8.07 1.44
CA ASN A 25 -2.72 7.60 2.30
C ASN A 25 -3.95 7.11 1.53
N PHE A 26 -3.78 6.67 0.28
CA PHE A 26 -4.81 5.94 -0.46
C PHE A 26 -4.67 4.44 -0.22
N TRP A 27 -5.82 3.76 -0.20
CA TRP A 27 -5.91 2.31 -0.27
C TRP A 27 -5.77 1.83 -1.71
N PHE A 28 -5.25 0.62 -1.87
CA PHE A 28 -5.06 -0.02 -3.17
C PHE A 28 -5.42 -1.50 -3.07
N HIS A 29 -6.27 -1.99 -3.96
CA HIS A 29 -6.46 -3.43 -4.12
C HIS A 29 -5.13 -4.09 -4.49
N ARG A 30 -4.79 -5.23 -3.86
CA ARG A 30 -3.58 -6.01 -4.16
C ARG A 30 -3.43 -6.29 -5.66
N GLY A 31 -4.52 -6.71 -6.30
CA GLY A 31 -4.53 -7.00 -7.74
C GLY A 31 -4.21 -5.77 -8.61
N CYS A 32 -4.52 -4.56 -8.13
CA CYS A 32 -4.23 -3.33 -8.85
C CYS A 32 -2.79 -2.82 -8.68
N THR A 33 -2.05 -3.32 -7.69
CA THR A 33 -0.64 -2.94 -7.45
C THR A 33 0.35 -3.92 -8.09
N GLY A 34 -0.12 -5.06 -8.60
CA GLY A 34 0.76 -6.13 -9.08
C GLY A 34 1.44 -6.92 -7.95
N LEU A 35 1.10 -6.65 -6.69
CA LEU A 35 1.67 -7.36 -5.54
C LEU A 35 1.24 -8.83 -5.56
N THR A 36 2.21 -9.74 -5.46
CA THR A 36 1.93 -11.17 -5.39
C THR A 36 1.26 -11.52 -4.06
N GLU A 37 0.49 -12.60 -4.04
CA GLU A 37 -0.17 -13.09 -2.82
C GLU A 37 0.83 -13.33 -1.67
N PRO A 38 1.97 -14.02 -1.86
CA PRO A 38 2.93 -14.22 -0.78
C PRO A 38 3.56 -12.92 -0.29
N ALA A 39 3.87 -11.98 -1.20
CA ALA A 39 4.44 -10.69 -0.82
C ALA A 39 3.44 -9.87 0.00
N PHE A 40 2.16 -9.89 -0.35
CA PHE A 40 1.10 -9.26 0.42
C PHE A 40 1.04 -9.84 1.84
N GLN A 41 0.97 -11.17 1.98
CA GLN A 41 0.89 -11.84 3.27
C GLN A 41 2.09 -11.50 4.17
N LEU A 42 3.31 -11.58 3.66
CA LEU A 42 4.52 -11.23 4.41
C LEU A 42 4.53 -9.77 4.83
N LEU A 43 4.14 -8.86 3.93
CA LEU A 43 4.14 -7.42 4.18
C LEU A 43 3.09 -7.01 5.21
N THR A 44 1.89 -7.58 5.14
CA THR A 44 0.81 -7.29 6.11
C THR A 44 1.03 -7.94 7.48
N ALA A 45 1.88 -8.97 7.56
CA ALA A 45 2.24 -9.60 8.83
C ALA A 45 3.40 -8.88 9.55
N GLU A 46 4.18 -8.05 8.85
CA GLU A 46 5.34 -7.36 9.40
C GLU A 46 4.98 -5.93 9.84
N VAL A 47 4.85 -5.74 11.16
CA VAL A 47 4.40 -4.46 11.76
C VAL A 47 5.36 -3.30 11.51
N TYR A 48 6.65 -3.60 11.27
CA TYR A 48 7.66 -2.58 10.98
C TYR A 48 7.79 -2.25 9.50
N ALA A 49 7.20 -3.05 8.62
CA ALA A 49 7.20 -2.79 7.19
C ALA A 49 6.06 -1.84 6.83
N GLU A 50 6.29 -1.02 5.80
CA GLU A 50 5.29 -0.16 5.19
C GLU A 50 5.35 -0.34 3.68
N TRP A 51 4.22 -0.08 3.03
CA TRP A 51 4.13 -0.09 1.56
C TRP A 51 3.94 1.32 1.01
N VAL A 52 4.53 1.55 -0.16
CA VAL A 52 4.45 2.82 -0.89
C VAL A 52 4.09 2.52 -2.33
N CYS A 53 3.07 3.21 -2.86
CA CYS A 53 2.70 3.08 -4.26
C CYS A 53 3.76 3.70 -5.19
N ASP A 54 3.87 3.18 -6.42
CA ASP A 54 4.87 3.61 -7.40
C ASP A 54 4.90 5.13 -7.59
N LYS A 55 3.72 5.76 -7.72
CA LYS A 55 3.64 7.22 -7.90
C LYS A 55 4.32 7.96 -6.74
N CYS A 56 4.11 7.54 -5.50
CA CYS A 56 4.71 8.19 -4.34
C CYS A 56 6.20 7.89 -4.23
N LEU A 57 6.62 6.65 -4.51
CA LEU A 57 8.03 6.28 -4.55
C LEU A 57 8.82 7.17 -5.52
N HIS A 58 8.27 7.44 -6.70
CA HIS A 58 8.93 8.26 -7.71
C HIS A 58 8.86 9.78 -7.45
N SER A 59 7.90 10.27 -6.66
CA SER A 59 7.62 11.72 -6.58
C SER A 59 7.80 12.35 -5.20
N LYS A 60 7.79 11.58 -4.11
CA LYS A 60 7.72 12.13 -2.74
C LYS A 60 9.01 11.99 -1.93
N ASN A 61 10.11 11.56 -2.54
CA ASN A 61 11.42 11.40 -1.90
C ASN A 61 11.33 10.64 -0.56
N ILE A 62 10.60 9.51 -0.59
CA ILE A 62 10.28 8.72 0.60
C ILE A 62 11.52 7.91 1.00
N PRO A 63 11.98 8.00 2.27
CA PRO A 63 13.12 7.20 2.72
C PRO A 63 12.73 5.72 2.77
N LEU A 64 13.61 4.86 2.26
CA LEU A 64 13.39 3.41 2.22
C LEU A 64 13.48 2.74 3.60
N VAL A 65 14.04 3.44 4.59
CA VAL A 65 14.15 3.00 5.98
C VAL A 65 13.71 4.13 6.89
N LYS A 66 12.85 3.80 7.86
CA LYS A 66 12.35 4.71 8.89
C LYS A 66 12.47 4.05 10.25
N PHE A 67 12.76 4.84 11.27
CA PHE A 67 12.70 4.37 12.65
C PHE A 67 11.29 4.66 13.17
N LYS A 68 10.51 3.60 13.42
CA LYS A 68 9.24 3.71 14.14
C LYS A 68 9.53 3.94 15.64
N PRO A 69 8.79 4.85 16.32
CA PRO A 69 8.96 5.10 17.76
C PRO A 69 8.75 3.87 18.64
#